data_AF-A0A806J7N6-F1
#
_entry.id   AF-A0A806J7N6-F1
#
_cell.length_a   1.000
_cell.length_b   1.000
_cell.length_c   1.000
_cell.angle_alpha   90.00
_cell.angle_beta   90.00
_cell.angle_gamma   90.00
#
_symmetry.space_group_name_H-M   'P 1'
#
loop_
_entity.id
_entity.type
_entity.pdbx_description
1 polymer ?
#
loop_
_entity_poly.entity_id
_entity_poly.type
_entity_poly.pdbx_seq_one_letter_code
_entity_poly.pdbx_strand_id
1 'polypeptide(L)'
;MKKVSKMLKNSLVATMAMLGCFQAAWAGEAKEFEGPKPDVKIESANHKFAELYPLQYQSWAATAESKEVTSALEEDPRLVVLWTGYAFSKDYNKPRGHFYAVTDVRNILRTGAPMDENSGPQPMACWACKSPDVPRMIAEKGEVGYFDAKWAKYGSEIVNPIGCADCHDTTSQEFKDGKAALRVARPHVLRALEVIGWKFDTLDKHGKRAAVCSNCHVEYYFAGKEKAVTFPWDKGVDVDSIEKYFDEIKFTDWVHGLSKAPMLKAQHPDFETWALGTHGKNGVTCIDCHMPKVETKDGKVYTDHKIGNPFDNFEHTCKTCHEQSKESLQARVKEHKKQIKDVMIRLEDQLVKAHFEAKRAWEAGATEEEMKDALQAIRHAQWRWDYSAAGHGGHMHAPDVILHVIGTGLDRAADARTKLAVILTKHGVQTPIEFPDISTKVKAQKVVGIDFDKEKAAKEEFLRTVVPQWEKEAKEKGLLPADAK
;
A
#
# COMPACT_ATOMS: atom_id res chain seq x y z
N MET A 1 8.28 -44.36 -27.28
CA MET A 1 9.11 -43.19 -26.88
C MET A 1 8.33 -41.85 -26.79
N LYS A 2 7.04 -41.83 -26.42
CA LYS A 2 6.22 -40.58 -26.35
C LYS A 2 5.69 -40.19 -24.97
N LYS A 3 6.06 -40.88 -23.87
CA LYS A 3 5.56 -40.59 -22.51
C LYS A 3 6.55 -39.92 -21.55
N VAL A 4 7.84 -39.83 -21.88
CA VAL A 4 8.87 -39.27 -20.98
C VAL A 4 9.01 -37.74 -21.10
N SER A 5 8.54 -37.14 -22.21
CA SER A 5 8.68 -35.70 -22.46
C SER A 5 7.78 -34.80 -21.59
N LYS A 6 6.63 -35.30 -21.09
CA LYS A 6 5.65 -34.48 -20.37
C LYS A 6 6.00 -34.28 -18.88
N MET A 7 6.69 -35.24 -18.25
CA MET A 7 7.12 -35.11 -16.84
C MET A 7 8.32 -34.17 -16.68
N LEU A 8 9.25 -34.14 -17.63
CA LEU A 8 10.40 -33.21 -17.58
C LEU A 8 9.99 -31.74 -17.77
N LYS A 9 8.96 -31.46 -18.59
CA LYS A 9 8.43 -30.09 -18.77
C LYS A 9 7.70 -29.56 -17.52
N ASN A 10 6.99 -30.41 -16.78
CA ASN A 10 6.34 -30.00 -15.53
C ASN A 10 7.35 -29.80 -14.39
N SER A 11 8.47 -30.55 -14.41
CA SER A 11 9.51 -30.40 -13.40
C SER A 11 10.28 -29.08 -13.54
N LEU A 12 10.63 -28.64 -14.76
CA LEU A 12 11.35 -27.37 -14.95
C LEU A 12 10.55 -26.13 -14.50
N VAL A 13 9.24 -26.11 -14.75
CA VAL A 13 8.35 -25.01 -14.33
C VAL A 13 8.22 -24.93 -12.80
N ALA A 14 8.23 -26.07 -12.12
CA ALA A 14 8.22 -26.13 -10.66
C ALA A 14 9.55 -25.67 -10.03
N THR A 15 10.68 -25.95 -10.67
CA THR A 15 12.00 -25.53 -10.17
C THR A 15 12.19 -24.02 -10.23
N MET A 16 11.59 -23.32 -11.21
CA MET A 16 11.73 -21.87 -11.36
C MET A 16 10.78 -21.05 -10.49
N ALA A 17 9.58 -21.56 -10.20
CA ALA A 17 8.74 -20.98 -9.14
C ALA A 17 9.49 -21.00 -7.80
N MET A 18 10.33 -22.01 -7.56
CA MET A 18 11.23 -22.03 -6.40
C MET A 18 12.38 -21.03 -6.52
N LEU A 19 13.08 -20.90 -7.66
CA LEU A 19 14.18 -19.92 -7.81
C LEU A 19 13.74 -18.45 -7.69
N GLY A 20 12.57 -18.07 -8.22
CA GLY A 20 12.01 -16.72 -8.05
C GLY A 20 11.64 -16.41 -6.59
N CYS A 21 11.09 -17.40 -5.86
CA CYS A 21 10.84 -17.30 -4.42
C CYS A 21 12.14 -17.22 -3.60
N PHE A 22 13.23 -17.87 -4.04
CA PHE A 22 14.53 -17.79 -3.39
C PHE A 22 15.20 -16.42 -3.59
N GLN A 23 15.13 -15.79 -4.78
CA GLN A 23 15.76 -14.46 -4.98
C GLN A 23 15.06 -13.34 -4.20
N ALA A 24 13.73 -13.38 -4.07
CA ALA A 24 12.97 -12.41 -3.27
C ALA A 24 13.19 -12.55 -1.75
N ALA A 25 13.77 -13.65 -1.28
CA ALA A 25 14.04 -13.87 0.15
C ALA A 25 15.36 -13.24 0.63
N TRP A 26 16.25 -12.82 -0.28
CA TRP A 26 17.60 -12.31 0.06
C TRP A 26 17.88 -10.90 -0.49
N ALA A 27 16.96 -10.30 -1.25
CA ALA A 27 17.12 -8.95 -1.76
C ALA A 27 16.82 -7.91 -0.65
N GLY A 28 17.73 -6.95 -0.47
CA GLY A 28 17.50 -5.74 0.31
C GLY A 28 17.52 -5.89 1.83
N GLU A 29 18.30 -6.81 2.40
CA GLU A 29 18.39 -7.02 3.86
C GLU A 29 18.50 -5.69 4.63
N ALA A 30 17.66 -5.53 5.65
CA ALA A 30 17.68 -4.36 6.51
C ALA A 30 19.03 -4.29 7.23
N LYS A 31 19.69 -3.13 7.16
CA LYS A 31 21.07 -2.95 7.64
C LYS A 31 21.22 -3.12 9.16
N GLU A 32 20.17 -2.80 9.93
CA GLU A 32 20.14 -3.01 11.39
C GLU A 32 18.69 -3.03 11.92
N PHE A 33 18.34 -4.08 12.67
CA PHE A 33 17.03 -4.23 13.32
C PHE A 33 17.11 -3.81 14.79
N GLU A 34 16.05 -3.16 15.29
CA GLU A 34 15.99 -2.83 16.72
C GLU A 34 15.67 -4.06 17.58
N GLY A 35 16.40 -4.22 18.69
CA GLY A 35 16.10 -5.21 19.73
C GLY A 35 14.89 -4.82 20.61
N PRO A 36 14.40 -5.75 21.45
CA PRO A 36 13.31 -5.47 22.39
C PRO A 36 13.71 -4.37 23.40
N LYS A 37 12.74 -3.51 23.71
CA LYS A 37 12.81 -2.41 24.68
C LYS A 37 11.75 -2.65 25.79
N PRO A 38 11.92 -3.64 26.68
CA PRO A 38 10.89 -4.08 27.62
C PRO A 38 10.47 -3.02 28.64
N ASP A 39 11.33 -2.04 28.90
CA ASP A 39 11.09 -0.91 29.81
C ASP A 39 10.17 0.16 29.19
N VAL A 40 10.01 0.16 27.86
CA VAL A 40 9.15 1.11 27.15
C VAL A 40 7.73 0.54 27.08
N LYS A 41 6.85 1.05 27.95
CA LYS A 41 5.42 0.68 27.97
C LYS A 41 4.61 1.62 27.10
N ILE A 42 4.25 1.17 25.90
CA ILE A 42 3.42 1.94 24.97
C ILE A 42 1.96 1.61 25.21
N GLU A 43 1.18 2.63 25.60
CA GLU A 43 -0.27 2.52 25.67
C GLU A 43 -0.86 2.62 24.27
N SER A 44 -1.31 1.48 23.72
CA SER A 44 -1.92 1.36 22.40
C SER A 44 -3.45 1.49 22.41
N ALA A 45 -4.08 1.41 23.58
CA ALA A 45 -5.54 1.42 23.68
C ALA A 45 -6.08 2.86 23.62
N ASN A 46 -6.52 3.28 22.43
CA ASN A 46 -6.91 4.67 22.15
C ASN A 46 -7.94 5.25 23.15
N HIS A 47 -8.88 4.42 23.61
CA HIS A 47 -9.96 4.84 24.51
C HIS A 47 -9.46 5.37 25.86
N LYS A 48 -8.27 4.97 26.31
CA LYS A 48 -7.68 5.49 27.56
C LYS A 48 -7.22 6.94 27.47
N PHE A 49 -7.12 7.49 26.24
CA PHE A 49 -6.82 8.91 26.01
C PHE A 49 -8.08 9.78 25.90
N ALA A 50 -9.28 9.19 25.93
CA ALA A 50 -10.53 9.91 25.70
C ALA A 50 -10.83 10.96 26.77
N GLU A 51 -10.59 10.65 28.04
CA GLU A 51 -10.81 11.60 29.14
C GLU A 51 -9.72 12.67 29.21
N LEU A 52 -8.48 12.33 28.85
CA LEU A 52 -7.33 13.24 28.89
C LEU A 52 -7.37 14.26 27.75
N TYR A 53 -7.72 13.83 26.54
CA TYR A 53 -7.71 14.64 25.33
C TYR A 53 -9.03 14.53 24.55
N PRO A 54 -10.17 14.96 25.14
CA PRO A 54 -11.49 14.69 24.59
C PRO A 54 -11.72 15.27 23.19
N LEU A 55 -11.17 16.44 22.88
CA LEU A 55 -11.34 17.08 21.56
C LEU A 55 -10.60 16.31 20.46
N GLN A 56 -9.36 15.92 20.74
CA GLN A 56 -8.52 15.14 19.84
C GLN A 56 -9.10 13.74 19.66
N TYR A 57 -9.51 13.09 20.75
CA TYR A 57 -10.10 11.75 20.70
C TYR A 57 -11.43 11.73 19.93
N GLN A 58 -12.35 12.67 20.21
CA GLN A 58 -13.64 12.71 19.52
C GLN A 58 -13.50 12.98 18.03
N SER A 59 -12.63 13.91 17.62
CA SER A 59 -12.36 14.17 16.20
C SER A 59 -11.66 12.98 15.51
N TRP A 60 -10.71 12.33 16.18
CA TRP A 60 -10.11 11.07 15.69
C TRP A 60 -11.17 9.97 15.49
N ALA A 61 -12.04 9.76 16.48
CA ALA A 61 -13.09 8.75 16.43
C ALA A 61 -14.10 9.05 15.30
N ALA A 62 -14.33 10.32 14.98
CA ALA A 62 -15.19 10.74 13.88
C ALA A 62 -14.65 10.34 12.49
N THR A 63 -13.42 9.83 12.37
CA THR A 63 -13.00 9.14 11.13
C THR A 63 -13.87 7.92 10.82
N ALA A 64 -14.59 7.35 11.80
CA ALA A 64 -15.63 6.35 11.59
C ALA A 64 -16.80 6.81 10.70
N GLU A 65 -16.98 8.12 10.49
CA GLU A 65 -17.98 8.63 9.56
C GLU A 65 -17.62 8.35 8.09
N SER A 66 -16.32 8.25 7.77
CA SER A 66 -15.82 7.84 6.46
C SER A 66 -15.88 6.32 6.35
N LYS A 67 -17.10 5.80 6.17
CA LYS A 67 -17.42 4.36 6.27
C LYS A 67 -17.56 3.63 4.93
N GLU A 68 -17.69 4.36 3.82
CA GLU A 68 -17.94 3.78 2.50
C GLU A 68 -16.80 2.83 2.09
N VAL A 69 -17.15 1.63 1.61
CA VAL A 69 -16.20 0.68 1.02
C VAL A 69 -16.44 0.66 -0.48
N THR A 70 -15.52 1.27 -1.22
CA THR A 70 -15.63 1.36 -2.69
C THR A 70 -14.62 0.41 -3.33
N SER A 71 -15.10 -0.61 -4.02
CA SER A 71 -14.29 -1.60 -4.73
C SER A 71 -13.69 -0.99 -5.99
N ALA A 72 -12.37 -0.75 -5.97
CA ALA A 72 -11.66 -0.22 -7.12
C ALA A 72 -11.61 -1.25 -8.27
N LEU A 73 -11.67 -2.54 -7.97
CA LEU A 73 -11.77 -3.59 -8.98
C LEU A 73 -13.12 -3.61 -9.71
N GLU A 74 -14.21 -3.17 -9.06
CA GLU A 74 -15.52 -3.01 -9.72
C GLU A 74 -15.55 -1.78 -10.62
N GLU A 75 -14.99 -0.67 -10.16
CA GLU A 75 -14.86 0.55 -10.98
C GLU A 75 -13.94 0.34 -12.18
N ASP A 76 -12.87 -0.45 -11.99
CA ASP A 76 -11.87 -0.71 -13.02
C ASP A 76 -11.44 -2.18 -13.07
N PRO A 77 -12.11 -3.00 -13.89
CA PRO A 77 -11.78 -4.42 -14.04
C PRO A 77 -10.39 -4.71 -14.62
N ARG A 78 -9.72 -3.73 -15.24
CA ARG A 78 -8.36 -3.90 -15.77
C ARG A 78 -7.38 -4.25 -14.65
N LEU A 79 -7.59 -3.71 -13.46
CA LEU A 79 -6.78 -3.97 -12.27
C LEU A 79 -6.68 -5.46 -11.93
N VAL A 80 -7.75 -6.22 -12.17
CA VAL A 80 -7.75 -7.68 -11.98
C VAL A 80 -6.74 -8.35 -12.91
N VAL A 81 -6.65 -7.90 -14.16
CA VAL A 81 -5.69 -8.40 -15.15
C VAL A 81 -4.28 -7.97 -14.77
N LEU A 82 -4.05 -6.68 -14.51
CA LEU A 82 -2.71 -6.12 -14.22
C LEU A 82 -2.06 -6.76 -12.99
N TRP A 83 -2.87 -7.16 -12.00
CA TRP A 83 -2.37 -7.81 -10.79
C TRP A 83 -2.54 -9.33 -10.78
N THR A 84 -2.74 -9.96 -11.95
CA THR A 84 -2.95 -11.41 -12.03
C THR A 84 -1.80 -12.18 -11.36
N GLY A 85 -2.14 -13.08 -10.45
CA GLY A 85 -1.16 -13.85 -9.67
C GLY A 85 -0.75 -13.18 -8.35
N TYR A 86 -1.30 -12.01 -8.04
CA TYR A 86 -1.02 -11.28 -6.80
C TYR A 86 -2.29 -11.05 -5.98
N ALA A 87 -2.15 -10.80 -4.68
CA ALA A 87 -3.29 -10.68 -3.78
C ALA A 87 -4.26 -9.53 -4.17
N PHE A 88 -3.74 -8.46 -4.78
CA PHE A 88 -4.55 -7.31 -5.20
C PHE A 88 -5.55 -7.62 -6.32
N SER A 89 -5.35 -8.67 -7.13
CA SER A 89 -6.38 -9.08 -8.10
C SER A 89 -7.60 -9.76 -7.45
N LYS A 90 -7.47 -10.21 -6.21
CA LYS A 90 -8.58 -10.78 -5.43
C LYS A 90 -9.49 -9.68 -4.90
N ASP A 91 -8.90 -8.66 -4.27
CA ASP A 91 -9.64 -7.61 -3.58
C ASP A 91 -8.79 -6.35 -3.36
N TYR A 92 -9.32 -5.20 -3.78
CA TYR A 92 -8.72 -3.88 -3.64
C TYR A 92 -9.82 -2.82 -3.56
N ASN A 93 -9.86 -2.13 -2.42
CA ASN A 93 -10.85 -1.10 -2.11
C ASN A 93 -10.11 0.23 -1.92
N LYS A 94 -10.77 1.33 -2.27
CA LYS A 94 -10.31 2.68 -1.94
C LYS A 94 -10.19 2.84 -0.41
N PRO A 95 -9.26 3.68 0.08
CA PRO A 95 -9.13 3.92 1.51
C PRO A 95 -10.38 4.62 2.07
N ARG A 96 -10.64 4.37 3.36
CA ARG A 96 -11.66 5.04 4.16
C ARG A 96 -11.05 5.47 5.50
N GLY A 97 -11.86 5.93 6.45
CA GLY A 97 -11.36 6.51 7.70
C GLY A 97 -10.42 5.60 8.50
N HIS A 98 -9.43 6.19 9.17
CA HIS A 98 -8.43 5.49 9.98
C HIS A 98 -9.03 4.54 11.03
N PHE A 99 -10.21 4.86 11.55
CA PHE A 99 -10.98 4.00 12.44
C PHE A 99 -11.16 2.57 11.92
N TYR A 100 -11.24 2.39 10.60
CA TYR A 100 -11.48 1.10 9.96
C TYR A 100 -10.21 0.32 9.61
N ALA A 101 -9.01 0.84 9.87
CA ALA A 101 -7.77 0.23 9.40
C ALA A 101 -7.60 -1.25 9.82
N VAL A 102 -7.90 -1.58 11.09
CA VAL A 102 -7.87 -2.97 11.59
C VAL A 102 -8.99 -3.81 10.99
N THR A 103 -10.21 -3.27 10.92
CA THR A 103 -11.35 -3.96 10.30
C THR A 103 -11.07 -4.29 8.84
N ASP A 104 -10.50 -3.37 8.07
CA ASP A 104 -10.26 -3.55 6.64
C ASP A 104 -9.17 -4.57 6.35
N VAL A 105 -8.07 -4.56 7.12
CA VAL A 105 -7.02 -5.58 6.94
C VAL A 105 -7.51 -6.97 7.39
N ARG A 106 -8.43 -7.04 8.37
CA ARG A 106 -9.12 -8.29 8.73
C ARG A 106 -10.09 -8.76 7.66
N ASN A 107 -10.81 -7.86 6.99
CA ASN A 107 -11.90 -8.21 6.08
C ASN A 107 -11.45 -8.47 4.64
N ILE A 108 -10.39 -7.80 4.18
CA ILE A 108 -9.94 -7.88 2.79
C ILE A 108 -9.53 -9.32 2.41
N LEU A 109 -9.90 -9.78 1.20
CA LEU A 109 -9.52 -11.14 0.74
C LEU A 109 -7.99 -11.34 0.65
N ARG A 110 -7.22 -10.25 0.59
CA ARG A 110 -5.75 -10.30 0.50
C ARG A 110 -5.09 -11.03 1.67
N THR A 111 -5.67 -10.96 2.87
CA THR A 111 -5.16 -11.66 4.06
C THR A 111 -5.59 -13.12 4.13
N GLY A 112 -6.45 -13.58 3.22
CA GLY A 112 -6.95 -14.96 3.19
C GLY A 112 -7.81 -15.29 4.41
N ALA A 113 -7.89 -16.58 4.72
CA ALA A 113 -8.70 -17.12 5.81
C ALA A 113 -7.88 -18.11 6.68
N PRO A 114 -6.85 -17.63 7.41
CA PRO A 114 -6.04 -18.49 8.27
C PRO A 114 -6.86 -19.01 9.45
N MET A 115 -6.82 -20.32 9.69
CA MET A 115 -7.57 -20.97 10.78
C MET A 115 -6.68 -21.27 12.00
N ASP A 116 -5.40 -20.91 11.93
CA ASP A 116 -4.39 -21.06 12.98
C ASP A 116 -3.31 -19.97 12.84
N GLU A 117 -2.47 -19.81 13.87
CA GLU A 117 -1.44 -18.77 13.94
C GLU A 117 -0.32 -18.87 12.89
N ASN A 118 -0.14 -20.04 12.26
CA ASN A 118 0.96 -20.31 11.32
C ASN A 118 0.49 -20.43 9.86
N SER A 119 -0.82 -20.33 9.60
CA SER A 119 -1.40 -20.36 8.25
C SER A 119 -1.63 -18.96 7.68
N GLY A 120 -2.13 -18.92 6.44
CA GLY A 120 -2.44 -17.69 5.71
C GLY A 120 -1.32 -17.20 4.78
N PRO A 121 -1.69 -16.41 3.76
CA PRO A 121 -0.76 -15.95 2.73
C PRO A 121 0.17 -14.83 3.22
N GLN A 122 -0.28 -13.99 4.16
CA GLN A 122 0.42 -12.74 4.48
C GLN A 122 1.36 -12.84 5.69
N PRO A 123 2.50 -12.13 5.68
CA PRO A 123 3.40 -12.00 6.81
C PRO A 123 2.87 -10.99 7.84
N MET A 124 3.49 -10.95 9.02
CA MET A 124 3.19 -9.97 10.07
C MET A 124 3.29 -8.52 9.61
N ALA A 125 4.14 -8.23 8.63
CA ALA A 125 4.32 -6.89 8.08
C ALA A 125 3.03 -6.24 7.56
N CYS A 126 1.99 -7.02 7.18
CA CYS A 126 0.69 -6.46 6.81
C CYS A 126 -0.03 -5.68 7.93
N TRP A 127 0.33 -5.91 9.19
CA TRP A 127 -0.17 -5.13 10.32
C TRP A 127 0.55 -3.80 10.53
N ALA A 128 1.78 -3.65 10.00
CA ALA A 128 2.72 -2.60 10.41
C ALA A 128 2.13 -1.19 10.35
N CYS A 129 1.26 -0.91 9.37
CA CYS A 129 0.67 0.41 9.12
C CYS A 129 -0.84 0.46 9.49
N LYS A 130 -1.29 -0.31 10.49
CA LYS A 130 -2.74 -0.46 10.78
C LYS A 130 -3.14 -0.18 12.22
N SER A 131 -2.19 -0.13 13.16
CA SER A 131 -2.51 -0.13 14.58
C SER A 131 -1.36 0.41 15.46
N PRO A 132 -1.68 1.10 16.58
CA PRO A 132 -0.71 1.46 17.61
C PRO A 132 -0.27 0.25 18.46
N ASP A 133 -0.90 -0.93 18.31
CA ASP A 133 -0.39 -2.17 18.90
C ASP A 133 0.92 -2.61 18.22
N VAL A 134 1.20 -2.14 16.99
CA VAL A 134 2.46 -2.43 16.29
C VAL A 134 3.68 -1.90 17.05
N PRO A 135 3.80 -0.59 17.35
CA PRO A 135 4.94 -0.10 18.10
C PRO A 135 5.02 -0.72 19.51
N ARG A 136 3.89 -1.03 20.16
CA ARG A 136 3.86 -1.80 21.42
C ARG A 136 4.53 -3.17 21.25
N MET A 137 4.13 -3.93 20.24
CA MET A 137 4.67 -5.26 19.94
C MET A 137 6.14 -5.21 19.51
N ILE A 138 6.57 -4.20 18.76
CA ILE A 138 7.98 -3.98 18.43
C ILE A 138 8.79 -3.68 19.69
N ALA A 139 8.28 -2.84 20.60
CA ALA A 139 8.96 -2.59 21.88
C ALA A 139 9.07 -3.86 22.73
N GLU A 140 8.03 -4.70 22.78
CA GLU A 140 8.05 -5.94 23.55
C GLU A 140 8.95 -7.03 22.95
N LYS A 141 8.97 -7.18 21.63
CA LYS A 141 9.56 -8.34 20.93
C LYS A 141 10.83 -8.02 20.14
N GLY A 142 11.15 -6.75 19.95
CA GLY A 142 12.10 -6.30 18.94
C GLY A 142 11.51 -6.41 17.53
N GLU A 143 12.19 -5.78 16.57
CA GLU A 143 11.70 -5.66 15.20
C GLU A 143 11.69 -7.01 14.47
N VAL A 144 12.73 -7.84 14.66
CA VAL A 144 12.78 -9.21 14.12
C VAL A 144 11.69 -10.09 14.75
N GLY A 145 11.53 -10.05 16.07
CA GLY A 145 10.52 -10.84 16.78
C GLY A 145 9.08 -10.45 16.43
N TYR A 146 8.87 -9.22 15.96
CA TYR A 146 7.61 -8.75 15.40
C TYR A 146 7.39 -9.23 13.96
N PHE A 147 8.38 -9.08 13.07
CA PHE A 147 8.24 -9.39 11.65
C PHE A 147 8.29 -10.89 11.32
N ASP A 148 9.08 -11.69 12.06
CA ASP A 148 9.24 -13.14 11.85
C ASP A 148 8.04 -13.95 12.37
N ALA A 149 6.87 -13.67 11.79
CA ALA A 149 5.62 -14.38 12.05
C ALA A 149 4.63 -14.20 10.89
N LYS A 150 3.60 -15.05 10.87
CA LYS A 150 2.45 -14.89 9.99
C LYS A 150 1.48 -13.86 10.51
N TRP A 151 0.76 -13.20 9.60
CA TRP A 151 -0.28 -12.20 9.93
C TRP A 151 -1.28 -12.71 10.99
N ALA A 152 -1.62 -14.01 10.94
CA ALA A 152 -2.59 -14.61 11.86
C ALA A 152 -2.11 -14.71 13.31
N LYS A 153 -0.80 -14.82 13.55
CA LYS A 153 -0.22 -15.11 14.87
C LYS A 153 -0.61 -14.12 15.96
N TYR A 154 -0.68 -12.84 15.60
CA TYR A 154 -0.92 -11.75 16.53
C TYR A 154 -2.26 -11.05 16.29
N GLY A 155 -3.23 -11.75 15.69
CA GLY A 155 -4.56 -11.17 15.45
C GLY A 155 -5.32 -10.75 16.71
N SER A 156 -5.05 -11.41 17.86
CA SER A 156 -5.56 -11.03 19.18
C SER A 156 -4.71 -10.00 19.94
N GLU A 157 -3.54 -9.63 19.39
CA GLU A 157 -2.65 -8.60 19.94
C GLU A 157 -2.79 -7.26 19.22
N ILE A 158 -3.16 -7.29 17.93
CA ILE A 158 -3.27 -6.11 17.07
C ILE A 158 -4.75 -5.84 16.80
N VAL A 159 -5.34 -5.01 17.64
CA VAL A 159 -6.80 -4.89 17.78
C VAL A 159 -7.28 -3.45 17.82
N ASN A 160 -6.42 -2.51 18.21
CA ASN A 160 -6.74 -1.09 18.21
C ASN A 160 -6.50 -0.51 16.81
N PRO A 161 -7.44 0.23 16.20
CA PRO A 161 -7.18 0.92 14.95
C PRO A 161 -6.13 2.02 15.12
N ILE A 162 -5.57 2.51 14.00
CA ILE A 162 -4.60 3.61 13.95
C ILE A 162 -4.99 4.71 14.94
N GLY A 163 -4.07 5.15 15.79
CA GLY A 163 -4.41 6.13 16.83
C GLY A 163 -3.22 6.77 17.52
N CYS A 164 -3.40 7.18 18.78
CA CYS A 164 -2.53 8.15 19.44
C CYS A 164 -1.04 7.73 19.42
N ALA A 165 -0.76 6.49 19.80
CA ALA A 165 0.59 5.95 19.88
C ALA A 165 1.27 5.76 18.50
N ASP A 166 0.56 5.85 17.37
CA ASP A 166 1.22 5.82 16.06
C ASP A 166 1.99 7.11 15.75
N CYS A 167 1.55 8.24 16.31
CA CYS A 167 2.04 9.58 15.95
C CYS A 167 2.57 10.38 17.13
N HIS A 168 2.25 9.99 18.36
CA HIS A 168 2.61 10.70 19.59
C HIS A 168 3.45 9.81 20.51
N ASP A 169 4.48 10.38 21.13
CA ASP A 169 5.14 9.76 22.27
C ASP A 169 4.27 9.90 23.51
N THR A 170 3.35 8.95 23.65
CA THR A 170 2.38 8.87 24.75
C THR A 170 3.03 8.62 26.11
N THR A 171 4.32 8.28 26.15
CA THR A 171 5.08 8.06 27.38
C THR A 171 5.72 9.33 27.93
N SER A 172 5.89 10.35 27.07
CA SER A 172 6.57 11.60 27.42
C SER A 172 5.77 12.47 28.39
N GLN A 173 6.49 13.26 29.19
CA GLN A 173 5.87 14.31 30.00
C GLN A 173 5.24 15.39 29.12
N GLU A 174 5.84 15.69 27.96
CA GLU A 174 5.29 16.67 27.02
C GLU A 174 3.87 16.30 26.56
N PHE A 175 3.63 15.03 26.25
CA PHE A 175 2.30 14.56 25.89
C PHE A 175 1.31 14.76 27.04
N LYS A 176 1.69 14.34 28.27
CA LYS A 176 0.87 14.52 29.49
C LYS A 176 0.52 15.98 29.76
N ASP A 177 1.40 16.90 29.41
CA ASP A 177 1.18 18.35 29.52
C ASP A 177 0.31 18.93 28.39
N GLY A 178 -0.22 18.08 27.50
CA GLY A 178 -1.08 18.47 26.39
C GLY A 178 -0.32 18.96 25.14
N LYS A 179 1.00 18.82 25.09
CA LYS A 179 1.77 19.07 23.85
C LYS A 179 1.64 17.88 22.91
N ALA A 180 1.99 18.12 21.64
CA ALA A 180 1.90 17.07 20.63
C ALA A 180 2.89 15.93 20.85
N ALA A 181 4.14 16.20 21.28
CA ALA A 181 5.17 15.15 21.43
C ALA A 181 5.23 14.20 20.21
N LEU A 182 5.32 14.76 18.99
CA LEU A 182 5.27 13.96 17.76
C LEU A 182 6.41 12.92 17.73
N ARG A 183 6.10 11.71 17.26
CA ARG A 183 7.08 10.65 17.03
C ARG A 183 6.83 9.91 15.72
N VAL A 184 7.91 9.38 15.16
CA VAL A 184 7.83 8.25 14.22
C VAL A 184 7.90 6.97 15.04
N ALA A 185 6.82 6.20 15.06
CA ALA A 185 6.68 5.07 15.98
C ALA A 185 7.33 3.77 15.46
N ARG A 186 7.90 3.79 14.26
CA ARG A 186 8.35 2.61 13.51
C ARG A 186 9.84 2.74 13.14
N PRO A 187 10.71 1.81 13.60
CA PRO A 187 12.15 1.92 13.33
C PRO A 187 12.51 1.92 11.83
N HIS A 188 11.85 1.10 11.01
CA HIS A 188 12.04 1.11 9.55
C HIS A 188 11.75 2.46 8.89
N VAL A 189 10.83 3.25 9.44
CA VAL A 189 10.51 4.59 8.94
C VAL A 189 11.63 5.57 9.30
N LEU A 190 12.16 5.50 10.52
CA LEU A 190 13.32 6.31 10.92
C LEU A 190 14.51 6.04 10.00
N ARG A 191 14.82 4.76 9.74
CA ARG A 191 15.89 4.39 8.80
C ARG A 191 15.66 4.96 7.40
N ALA A 192 14.43 4.88 6.88
CA ALA A 192 14.10 5.41 5.57
C ALA A 192 14.21 6.95 5.49
N LEU A 193 13.74 7.65 6.53
CA LEU A 193 13.89 9.10 6.62
C LEU A 193 15.37 9.50 6.68
N GLU A 194 16.21 8.78 7.42
CA GLU A 194 17.64 9.07 7.48
C GLU A 194 18.35 8.93 6.13
N VAL A 195 17.94 7.97 5.29
CA VAL A 195 18.46 7.77 3.93
C VAL A 195 18.28 9.03 3.07
N ILE A 196 17.17 9.76 3.25
CA ILE A 196 16.89 11.01 2.54
C ILE A 196 17.36 12.26 3.32
N GLY A 197 18.19 12.08 4.35
CA GLY A 197 18.76 13.17 5.16
C GLY A 197 17.82 13.72 6.25
N TRP A 198 16.70 13.06 6.52
CA TRP A 198 15.72 13.48 7.52
C TRP A 198 15.93 12.76 8.85
N LYS A 199 16.73 13.35 9.75
CA LYS A 199 16.85 12.88 11.13
C LYS A 199 15.71 13.46 11.97
N PHE A 200 14.70 12.64 12.26
CA PHE A 200 13.43 13.06 12.88
C PHE A 200 13.62 13.99 14.08
N ASP A 201 14.52 13.65 15.01
CA ASP A 201 14.73 14.41 16.24
C ASP A 201 15.21 15.85 15.99
N THR A 202 15.97 16.04 14.90
CA THR A 202 16.54 17.33 14.50
C THR A 202 15.67 18.11 13.52
N LEU A 203 14.60 17.50 12.99
CA LEU A 203 13.66 18.20 12.12
C LEU A 203 12.96 19.32 12.90
N ASP A 204 12.71 20.42 12.21
CA ASP A 204 11.84 21.46 12.73
C ASP A 204 10.38 20.97 12.86
N LYS A 205 9.51 21.85 13.36
CA LYS A 205 8.10 21.52 13.56
C LYS A 205 7.39 21.11 12.26
N HIS A 206 7.75 21.68 11.11
CA HIS A 206 7.11 21.38 9.82
C HIS A 206 7.59 20.04 9.27
N GLY A 207 8.90 19.79 9.31
CA GLY A 207 9.49 18.50 8.96
C GLY A 207 8.92 17.37 9.82
N LYS A 208 8.78 17.55 11.14
CA LYS A 208 8.14 16.55 12.02
C LYS A 208 6.69 16.28 11.64
N ARG A 209 5.91 17.31 11.27
CA ARG A 209 4.51 17.16 10.80
C ARG A 209 4.46 16.32 9.52
N ALA A 210 5.31 16.58 8.53
CA ALA A 210 5.33 15.75 7.32
C ALA A 210 5.80 14.31 7.62
N ALA A 211 6.84 14.16 8.44
CA ALA A 211 7.44 12.87 8.75
C ALA A 211 6.49 11.91 9.47
N VAL A 212 5.59 12.38 10.36
CA VAL A 212 4.68 11.44 11.07
C VAL A 212 3.73 10.70 10.13
N CYS A 213 3.33 11.29 9.00
CA CYS A 213 2.49 10.62 8.01
C CYS A 213 3.24 9.49 7.29
N SER A 214 4.57 9.60 7.17
CA SER A 214 5.43 8.54 6.59
C SER A 214 5.51 7.28 7.43
N ASN A 215 4.90 7.23 8.63
CA ASN A 215 4.67 5.98 9.34
C ASN A 215 3.95 4.93 8.46
N CYS A 216 3.11 5.38 7.53
CA CYS A 216 2.22 4.51 6.76
C CYS A 216 2.09 4.88 5.28
N HIS A 217 2.07 6.17 4.95
CA HIS A 217 1.65 6.70 3.64
C HIS A 217 2.83 6.84 2.67
N VAL A 218 3.37 5.69 2.27
CA VAL A 218 4.63 5.54 1.52
C VAL A 218 4.60 4.29 0.64
N GLU A 219 5.46 4.26 -0.37
CA GLU A 219 5.85 3.03 -1.06
C GLU A 219 6.67 2.13 -0.14
N TYR A 220 6.41 0.82 -0.19
CA TYR A 220 7.16 -0.15 0.60
C TYR A 220 7.16 -1.54 -0.06
N TYR A 221 8.20 -2.31 0.26
CA TYR A 221 8.29 -3.73 -0.03
C TYR A 221 8.65 -4.54 1.22
N PHE A 222 8.61 -5.87 1.11
CA PHE A 222 8.99 -6.79 2.17
C PHE A 222 10.37 -7.39 1.92
N ALA A 223 11.37 -6.92 2.67
CA ALA A 223 12.76 -7.31 2.54
C ALA A 223 13.11 -8.56 3.36
N GLY A 224 14.08 -9.32 2.86
CA GLY A 224 14.68 -10.45 3.58
C GLY A 224 13.74 -11.62 3.87
N LYS A 225 14.21 -12.51 4.75
CA LYS A 225 13.49 -13.71 5.20
C LYS A 225 12.33 -13.33 6.12
N GLU A 226 12.55 -12.33 6.98
CA GLU A 226 11.60 -11.82 7.97
C GLU A 226 10.44 -11.05 7.32
N LYS A 227 10.55 -10.71 6.03
CA LYS A 227 9.57 -9.88 5.31
C LYS A 227 9.37 -8.52 5.98
N ALA A 228 10.45 -7.92 6.44
CA ALA A 228 10.43 -6.62 7.11
C ALA A 228 10.02 -5.50 6.15
N VAL A 229 9.20 -4.56 6.64
CA VAL A 229 8.81 -3.37 5.88
C VAL A 229 10.04 -2.53 5.59
N THR A 230 10.29 -2.24 4.32
CA THR A 230 11.42 -1.43 3.86
C THR A 230 10.95 -0.45 2.80
N PHE A 231 11.38 0.81 2.90
CA PHE A 231 11.08 1.84 1.89
C PHE A 231 12.22 1.87 0.88
N PRO A 232 11.95 1.79 -0.43
CA PRO A 232 12.98 1.65 -1.47
C PRO A 232 13.66 2.99 -1.82
N TRP A 233 13.99 3.81 -0.82
CA TRP A 233 14.43 5.20 -1.00
C TRP A 233 15.95 5.39 -1.12
N ASP A 234 16.74 4.30 -1.10
CA ASP A 234 18.22 4.33 -1.12
C ASP A 234 18.83 5.08 -2.32
N LYS A 235 18.04 5.32 -3.38
CA LYS A 235 18.46 6.08 -4.58
C LYS A 235 17.72 7.39 -4.77
N GLY A 236 16.74 7.70 -3.94
CA GLY A 236 15.77 8.76 -4.14
C GLY A 236 14.34 8.24 -4.00
N VAL A 237 13.40 9.18 -3.88
CA VAL A 237 11.97 8.91 -3.65
C VAL A 237 11.14 8.98 -4.93
N ASP A 238 11.71 9.41 -6.05
CA ASP A 238 11.01 9.44 -7.33
C ASP A 238 10.92 8.06 -7.99
N VAL A 239 9.99 7.94 -8.95
CA VAL A 239 9.66 6.66 -9.60
C VAL A 239 10.87 6.03 -10.30
N ASP A 240 11.76 6.82 -10.89
CA ASP A 240 12.92 6.33 -11.65
C ASP A 240 14.01 5.85 -10.69
N SER A 241 14.24 6.58 -9.60
CA SER A 241 15.16 6.19 -8.52
C SER A 241 14.74 4.88 -7.86
N ILE A 242 13.45 4.73 -7.56
CA ILE A 242 12.90 3.50 -6.97
C ILE A 242 12.93 2.34 -7.98
N GLU A 243 12.57 2.57 -9.26
CA GLU A 243 12.70 1.56 -10.33
C GLU A 243 14.13 1.02 -10.41
N LYS A 244 15.12 1.93 -10.43
CA LYS A 244 16.54 1.59 -10.45
C LYS A 244 16.98 0.83 -9.21
N TYR A 245 16.47 1.20 -8.04
CA TYR A 245 16.77 0.48 -6.79
C TYR A 245 16.32 -0.98 -6.90
N PHE A 246 15.06 -1.21 -7.28
CA PHE A 246 14.51 -2.55 -7.39
C PHE A 246 15.19 -3.41 -8.47
N ASP A 247 15.57 -2.80 -9.60
CA ASP A 247 16.30 -3.49 -10.65
C ASP A 247 17.71 -3.91 -10.21
N GLU A 248 18.43 -3.04 -9.49
CA GLU A 248 19.77 -3.37 -8.98
C GLU A 248 19.76 -4.53 -7.99
N ILE A 249 18.76 -4.59 -7.12
CA ILE A 249 18.60 -5.71 -6.17
C ILE A 249 17.84 -6.90 -6.76
N LYS A 250 17.41 -6.80 -8.03
CA LYS A 250 16.62 -7.82 -8.77
C LYS A 250 15.37 -8.26 -8.01
N PHE A 251 14.72 -7.33 -7.31
CA PHE A 251 13.55 -7.62 -6.50
C PHE A 251 12.31 -7.84 -7.36
N THR A 252 11.45 -8.75 -6.92
CA THR A 252 10.18 -9.08 -7.58
C THR A 252 9.14 -9.36 -6.49
N ASP A 253 8.04 -8.61 -6.51
CA ASP A 253 6.91 -8.87 -5.62
C ASP A 253 6.17 -10.15 -6.02
N TRP A 254 5.93 -10.30 -7.33
CA TRP A 254 5.31 -11.50 -7.89
C TRP A 254 5.65 -11.70 -9.36
N VAL A 255 5.51 -12.94 -9.83
CA VAL A 255 5.55 -13.25 -11.26
C VAL A 255 4.13 -13.18 -11.82
N HIS A 256 3.92 -12.31 -12.80
CA HIS A 256 2.59 -12.07 -13.36
C HIS A 256 1.98 -13.34 -13.98
N GLY A 257 0.73 -13.68 -13.62
CA GLY A 257 0.15 -14.97 -13.99
C GLY A 257 -0.10 -15.17 -15.49
N LEU A 258 -0.25 -14.10 -16.28
CA LEU A 258 -0.40 -14.18 -17.74
C LEU A 258 0.96 -14.08 -18.46
N SER A 259 1.59 -12.90 -18.44
CA SER A 259 2.85 -12.61 -19.13
C SER A 259 4.10 -13.29 -18.56
N LYS A 260 4.07 -13.78 -17.31
CA LYS A 260 5.25 -14.26 -16.58
C LYS A 260 6.32 -13.18 -16.32
N ALA A 261 5.97 -11.90 -16.48
CA ALA A 261 6.86 -10.80 -16.15
C ALA A 261 7.15 -10.77 -14.62
N PRO A 262 8.40 -10.51 -14.19
CA PRO A 262 8.74 -10.28 -12.79
C PRO A 262 8.29 -8.88 -12.39
N MET A 263 7.18 -8.75 -11.64
CA MET A 263 6.52 -7.47 -11.39
C MET A 263 6.97 -6.80 -10.09
N LEU A 264 6.77 -5.49 -10.06
CA LEU A 264 6.79 -4.64 -8.87
C LEU A 264 5.37 -4.18 -8.57
N LYS A 265 5.02 -4.10 -7.28
CA LYS A 265 3.78 -3.48 -6.81
C LYS A 265 4.13 -2.10 -6.24
N ALA A 266 3.34 -1.08 -6.58
CA ALA A 266 3.39 0.19 -5.86
C ALA A 266 2.25 0.30 -4.84
N GLN A 267 2.50 0.87 -3.66
CA GLN A 267 1.57 1.05 -2.56
C GLN A 267 1.60 2.51 -2.12
N HIS A 268 0.47 3.20 -2.31
CA HIS A 268 0.18 4.53 -1.76
C HIS A 268 1.41 5.44 -1.50
N PRO A 269 2.18 5.84 -2.55
CA PRO A 269 3.38 6.66 -2.43
C PRO A 269 3.04 8.14 -2.14
N ASP A 270 2.24 8.39 -1.11
CA ASP A 270 1.67 9.71 -0.83
C ASP A 270 2.76 10.69 -0.34
N PHE A 271 3.71 10.23 0.50
CA PHE A 271 4.83 11.06 0.96
C PHE A 271 5.78 11.40 -0.21
N GLU A 272 6.12 10.41 -1.03
CA GLU A 272 7.00 10.57 -2.17
C GLU A 272 6.40 11.52 -3.21
N THR A 273 5.13 11.33 -3.55
CA THR A 273 4.43 12.21 -4.50
C THR A 273 4.23 13.62 -3.91
N TRP A 274 3.87 13.75 -2.63
CA TRP A 274 3.79 15.04 -1.95
C TRP A 274 5.11 15.81 -1.99
N ALA A 275 6.23 15.14 -1.69
CA ALA A 275 7.56 15.76 -1.66
C ALA A 275 7.98 16.31 -3.02
N LEU A 276 7.51 15.70 -4.11
CA LEU A 276 7.77 16.14 -5.49
C LEU A 276 6.78 17.21 -5.97
N GLY A 277 5.63 17.35 -5.31
CA GLY A 277 4.60 18.32 -5.66
C GLY A 277 4.87 19.75 -5.20
N THR A 278 4.15 20.72 -5.78
CA THR A 278 4.32 22.14 -5.44
C THR A 278 4.11 22.44 -3.97
N HIS A 279 3.11 21.81 -3.32
CA HIS A 279 2.85 22.02 -1.89
C HIS A 279 4.01 21.54 -1.01
N GLY A 280 4.51 20.31 -1.24
CA GLY A 280 5.64 19.77 -0.49
C GLY A 280 6.93 20.56 -0.71
N LYS A 281 7.21 20.96 -1.96
CA LYS A 281 8.35 21.83 -2.31
C LYS A 281 8.31 23.20 -1.62
N ASN A 282 7.12 23.68 -1.22
CA ASN A 282 6.93 24.93 -0.48
C ASN A 282 6.74 24.72 1.03
N GLY A 283 6.97 23.51 1.54
CA GLY A 283 6.88 23.21 2.98
C GLY A 283 5.46 23.10 3.53
N VAL A 284 4.42 23.08 2.70
CA VAL A 284 3.04 22.81 3.13
C VAL A 284 2.93 21.33 3.47
N THR A 285 2.63 21.03 4.73
CA THR A 285 2.65 19.68 5.28
C THR A 285 1.30 18.99 5.13
N CYS A 286 1.28 17.65 5.27
CA CYS A 286 0.04 16.87 5.28
C CYS A 286 -0.96 17.40 6.32
N ILE A 287 -0.47 17.86 7.48
CA ILE A 287 -1.28 18.30 8.61
C ILE A 287 -1.93 19.66 8.31
N ASP A 288 -1.33 20.51 7.48
CA ASP A 288 -1.92 21.80 7.10
C ASP A 288 -3.22 21.63 6.31
N CYS A 289 -3.36 20.51 5.58
CA CYS A 289 -4.56 20.19 4.81
C CYS A 289 -5.49 19.19 5.52
N HIS A 290 -4.95 18.13 6.13
CA HIS A 290 -5.75 17.01 6.63
C HIS A 290 -6.04 17.06 8.13
N MET A 291 -5.38 17.95 8.87
CA MET A 291 -5.50 18.08 10.32
C MET A 291 -5.38 19.57 10.72
N PRO A 292 -6.29 20.42 10.23
CA PRO A 292 -6.21 21.86 10.45
C PRO A 292 -6.35 22.21 11.93
N LYS A 293 -5.89 23.41 12.29
CA LYS A 293 -6.25 24.00 13.58
C LYS A 293 -7.69 24.50 13.49
N VAL A 294 -8.51 24.11 14.46
CA VAL A 294 -9.92 24.49 14.58
C VAL A 294 -10.21 25.01 15.99
N GLU A 295 -11.29 25.78 16.12
CA GLU A 295 -11.70 26.42 17.36
C GLU A 295 -13.06 25.89 17.81
N THR A 296 -13.19 25.54 19.09
CA THR A 296 -14.48 25.16 19.68
C THR A 296 -15.36 26.39 19.93
N LYS A 297 -16.65 26.17 20.24
CA LYS A 297 -17.59 27.28 20.53
C LYS A 297 -17.17 28.17 21.71
N ASP A 298 -16.43 27.60 22.66
CA ASP A 298 -15.88 28.26 23.84
C ASP A 298 -14.47 28.86 23.60
N GLY A 299 -13.98 28.87 22.37
CA GLY A 299 -12.73 29.55 21.98
C GLY A 299 -11.45 28.72 22.12
N LYS A 300 -11.55 27.42 22.41
CA LYS A 300 -10.37 26.56 22.57
C LYS A 300 -9.88 26.07 21.21
N VAL A 301 -8.62 26.38 20.88
CA VAL A 301 -7.97 25.94 19.65
C VAL A 301 -7.33 24.56 19.84
N TYR A 302 -7.59 23.63 18.93
CA TYR A 302 -6.96 22.32 18.89
C TYR A 302 -6.67 21.87 17.45
N THR A 303 -5.92 20.78 17.29
CA THR A 303 -5.73 20.15 15.96
C THR A 303 -6.88 19.20 15.71
N ASP A 304 -7.62 19.38 14.60
CA ASP A 304 -8.63 18.44 14.18
C ASP A 304 -7.99 17.09 13.81
N HIS A 305 -8.41 16.01 14.46
CA HIS A 305 -7.92 14.65 14.17
C HIS A 305 -8.88 13.85 13.28
N LYS A 306 -9.94 14.47 12.74
CA LYS A 306 -10.80 13.87 11.73
C LYS A 306 -10.12 13.87 10.36
N ILE A 307 -9.03 13.09 10.25
CA ILE A 307 -8.22 12.96 9.04
C ILE A 307 -9.14 12.48 7.90
N GLY A 308 -9.32 13.33 6.89
CA GLY A 308 -10.30 13.14 5.83
C GLY A 308 -10.06 14.06 4.65
N ASN A 309 -11.13 14.41 3.92
CA ASN A 309 -11.06 15.29 2.76
C ASN A 309 -10.89 16.76 3.22
N PRO A 310 -9.81 17.46 2.84
CA PRO A 310 -9.59 18.85 3.25
C PRO A 310 -10.73 19.81 2.84
N PHE A 311 -11.44 19.52 1.75
CA PHE A 311 -12.58 20.35 1.32
C PHE A 311 -13.78 20.29 2.28
N ASP A 312 -13.87 19.30 3.16
CA ASP A 312 -14.91 19.24 4.19
C ASP A 312 -14.73 20.36 5.22
N ASN A 313 -13.51 20.86 5.37
CA ASN A 313 -13.15 21.97 6.24
C ASN A 313 -12.33 23.04 5.48
N PHE A 314 -12.90 23.56 4.40
CA PHE A 314 -12.22 24.47 3.47
C PHE A 314 -11.68 25.75 4.14
N GLU A 315 -12.43 26.34 5.07
CA GLU A 315 -12.09 27.60 5.74
C GLU A 315 -10.82 27.49 6.60
N HIS A 316 -10.60 26.34 7.23
CA HIS A 316 -9.43 26.09 8.07
C HIS A 316 -8.29 25.38 7.33
N THR A 317 -8.46 25.05 6.06
CA THR A 317 -7.46 24.36 5.23
C THR A 317 -7.03 25.26 4.07
N CYS A 318 -7.63 25.13 2.88
CA CYS A 318 -7.24 25.85 1.67
C CYS A 318 -7.32 27.37 1.85
N LYS A 319 -8.37 27.86 2.51
CA LYS A 319 -8.63 29.31 2.66
C LYS A 319 -7.58 30.04 3.50
N THR A 320 -6.77 29.30 4.27
CA THR A 320 -5.65 29.86 5.05
C THR A 320 -4.54 30.44 4.15
N CYS A 321 -4.45 29.98 2.90
CA CYS A 321 -3.42 30.41 1.95
C CYS A 321 -4.00 30.92 0.61
N HIS A 322 -5.25 30.59 0.27
CA HIS A 322 -5.83 30.86 -1.04
C HIS A 322 -6.99 31.85 -0.99
N GLU A 323 -6.98 32.84 -1.87
CA GLU A 323 -8.09 33.80 -2.00
C GLU A 323 -9.29 33.24 -2.77
N GLN A 324 -9.07 32.23 -3.63
CA GLN A 324 -10.10 31.63 -4.48
C GLN A 324 -11.24 30.99 -3.67
N SER A 325 -12.41 30.86 -4.30
CA SER A 325 -13.57 30.21 -3.69
C SER A 325 -13.39 28.68 -3.61
N LYS A 326 -14.15 28.05 -2.71
CA LYS A 326 -14.20 26.59 -2.56
C LYS A 326 -14.54 25.90 -3.87
N GLU A 327 -15.56 26.40 -4.57
CA GLU A 327 -16.06 25.85 -5.83
C GLU A 327 -14.99 25.90 -6.92
N SER A 328 -14.26 27.02 -7.01
CA SER A 328 -13.18 27.19 -7.99
C SER A 328 -12.04 26.20 -7.75
N LEU A 329 -11.61 26.02 -6.51
CA LEU A 329 -10.55 25.07 -6.18
C LEU A 329 -11.02 23.61 -6.33
N GLN A 330 -12.25 23.28 -5.95
CA GLN A 330 -12.84 21.96 -6.21
C GLN A 330 -12.92 21.64 -7.71
N ALA A 331 -13.28 22.62 -8.54
CA ALA A 331 -13.34 22.46 -9.99
C ALA A 331 -11.95 22.13 -10.58
N ARG A 332 -10.89 22.82 -10.14
CA ARG A 332 -9.51 22.54 -10.56
C ARG A 332 -9.05 21.14 -10.15
N VAL A 333 -9.29 20.75 -8.90
CA VAL A 333 -8.93 19.40 -8.41
C VAL A 333 -9.69 18.32 -9.18
N LYS A 334 -10.98 18.56 -9.48
CA LYS A 334 -11.80 17.65 -10.30
C LYS A 334 -11.27 17.55 -11.74
N GLU A 335 -10.84 18.66 -12.33
CA GLU A 335 -10.22 18.69 -13.66
C GLU A 335 -8.93 17.87 -13.69
N HIS A 336 -7.99 18.10 -12.76
CA HIS A 336 -6.77 17.30 -12.66
C HIS A 336 -7.06 15.80 -12.50
N LYS A 337 -8.00 15.45 -11.61
CA LYS A 337 -8.43 14.06 -11.40
C LYS A 337 -8.95 13.43 -12.70
N LYS A 338 -9.75 14.17 -13.47
CA LYS A 338 -10.25 13.71 -14.77
C LYS A 338 -9.11 13.51 -15.77
N GLN A 339 -8.25 14.51 -15.95
CA GLN A 339 -7.14 14.46 -16.91
C GLN A 339 -6.20 13.29 -16.61
N ILE A 340 -5.85 13.08 -15.33
CA ILE A 340 -5.02 11.95 -14.90
C ILE A 340 -5.72 10.62 -15.16
N LYS A 341 -7.00 10.47 -14.79
CA LYS A 341 -7.71 9.20 -15.02
C LYS A 341 -7.86 8.90 -16.51
N ASP A 342 -8.10 9.91 -17.36
CA ASP A 342 -8.22 9.74 -18.80
C ASP A 342 -6.95 9.16 -19.43
N VAL A 343 -5.76 9.62 -19.02
CA VAL A 343 -4.48 9.10 -19.54
C VAL A 343 -4.06 7.80 -18.85
N MET A 344 -4.38 7.64 -17.57
CA MET A 344 -4.13 6.40 -16.81
C MET A 344 -4.87 5.21 -17.44
N ILE A 345 -6.14 5.37 -17.82
CA ILE A 345 -6.91 4.31 -18.51
C ILE A 345 -6.25 3.91 -19.84
N ARG A 346 -5.67 4.87 -20.57
CA ARG A 346 -4.96 4.54 -21.83
C ARG A 346 -3.74 3.67 -21.56
N LEU A 347 -3.00 3.93 -20.49
CA LEU A 347 -1.86 3.11 -20.08
C LEU A 347 -2.32 1.72 -19.62
N GLU A 348 -3.37 1.65 -18.81
CA GLU A 348 -3.99 0.37 -18.38
C GLU A 348 -4.40 -0.48 -19.58
N ASP A 349 -5.05 0.13 -20.59
CA ASP A 349 -5.45 -0.55 -21.82
C ASP A 349 -4.24 -1.10 -22.60
N GLN A 350 -3.10 -0.38 -22.62
CA GLN A 350 -1.87 -0.89 -23.25
C GLN A 350 -1.27 -2.06 -22.44
N LEU A 351 -1.24 -1.96 -21.11
CA LEU A 351 -0.69 -2.98 -20.24
C LEU A 351 -1.50 -4.28 -20.27
N VAL A 352 -2.84 -4.18 -20.27
CA VAL A 352 -3.72 -5.34 -20.46
C VAL A 352 -3.39 -6.04 -21.78
N LYS A 353 -3.25 -5.29 -22.88
CA LYS A 353 -2.90 -5.86 -24.18
C LYS A 353 -1.52 -6.53 -24.15
N ALA A 354 -0.52 -5.85 -23.58
CA ALA A 354 0.84 -6.38 -23.46
C ALA A 354 0.87 -7.70 -22.67
N HIS A 355 0.08 -7.83 -21.60
CA HIS A 355 0.02 -9.07 -20.84
C HIS A 355 -0.60 -10.24 -21.61
N PHE A 356 -1.65 -10.01 -22.38
CA PHE A 356 -2.26 -11.05 -23.21
C PHE A 356 -1.40 -11.39 -24.43
N GLU A 357 -0.75 -10.41 -25.05
CA GLU A 357 0.22 -10.60 -26.13
C GLU A 357 1.41 -11.45 -25.64
N ALA A 358 1.95 -11.15 -24.46
CA ALA A 358 3.00 -11.94 -23.84
C ALA A 358 2.55 -13.38 -23.53
N LYS A 359 1.33 -13.55 -22.98
CA LYS A 359 0.74 -14.89 -22.78
C LYS A 359 0.67 -15.66 -24.11
N ARG A 360 0.24 -15.00 -25.18
CA ARG A 360 0.12 -15.63 -26.50
C ARG A 360 1.48 -16.00 -27.09
N ALA A 361 2.50 -15.17 -26.90
CA ALA A 361 3.86 -15.48 -27.32
C ALA A 361 4.39 -16.74 -26.62
N TRP A 362 4.15 -16.88 -25.31
CA TRP A 362 4.50 -18.10 -24.57
C TRP A 362 3.79 -19.34 -25.10
N GLU A 363 2.49 -19.26 -25.38
CA GLU A 363 1.73 -20.37 -25.95
C GLU A 363 2.21 -20.79 -27.35
N ALA A 364 2.75 -19.84 -28.11
CA ALA A 364 3.31 -20.09 -29.44
C ALA A 364 4.73 -20.66 -29.39
N GLY A 365 5.34 -20.77 -28.20
CA GLY A 365 6.67 -21.37 -28.02
C GLY A 365 7.81 -20.36 -27.95
N ALA A 366 7.54 -19.09 -27.64
CA ALA A 366 8.59 -18.12 -27.36
C ALA A 366 9.51 -18.59 -26.24
N THR A 367 10.80 -18.29 -26.38
CA THR A 367 11.84 -18.61 -25.41
C THR A 367 12.02 -17.48 -24.40
N GLU A 368 12.65 -17.78 -23.26
CA GLU A 368 12.96 -16.77 -22.24
C GLU A 368 13.82 -15.64 -22.78
N GLU A 369 14.82 -15.95 -23.62
CA GLU A 369 15.69 -14.95 -24.23
C GLU A 369 14.92 -14.01 -25.16
N GLU A 370 13.97 -14.54 -25.94
CA GLU A 370 13.10 -13.70 -26.79
C GLU A 370 12.20 -12.79 -25.96
N MET A 371 11.70 -13.27 -24.83
CA MET A 371 10.73 -12.55 -24.01
C MET A 371 11.36 -11.51 -23.08
N LYS A 372 12.64 -11.67 -22.72
CA LYS A 372 13.35 -10.88 -21.71
C LYS A 372 13.10 -9.37 -21.80
N ASP A 373 13.39 -8.76 -22.95
CA ASP A 373 13.27 -7.30 -23.11
C ASP A 373 11.81 -6.82 -23.12
N ALA A 374 10.90 -7.64 -23.66
CA ALA A 374 9.47 -7.35 -23.62
C ALA A 374 8.93 -7.40 -22.18
N LEU A 375 9.36 -8.37 -21.37
CA LEU A 375 8.95 -8.49 -19.97
C LEU A 375 9.55 -7.39 -19.10
N GLN A 376 10.79 -6.96 -19.34
CA GLN A 376 11.36 -5.80 -18.65
C GLN A 376 10.58 -4.52 -18.98
N ALA A 377 10.20 -4.33 -20.24
CA ALA A 377 9.37 -3.19 -20.64
C ALA A 377 7.98 -3.23 -19.98
N ILE A 378 7.33 -4.41 -19.90
CA ILE A 378 6.07 -4.59 -19.14
C ILE A 378 6.27 -4.24 -17.66
N ARG A 379 7.33 -4.74 -17.02
CA ARG A 379 7.64 -4.48 -15.61
C ARG A 379 7.74 -2.98 -15.34
N HIS A 380 8.49 -2.24 -16.15
CA HIS A 380 8.69 -0.79 -15.97
C HIS A 380 7.42 0.01 -16.29
N ALA A 381 6.73 -0.36 -17.37
CA ALA A 381 5.47 0.28 -17.74
C ALA A 381 4.43 0.15 -16.62
N GLN A 382 4.31 -1.05 -16.04
CA GLN A 382 3.38 -1.28 -14.96
C GLN A 382 3.84 -0.67 -13.63
N TRP A 383 5.14 -0.69 -13.32
CA TRP A 383 5.68 0.00 -12.14
C TRP A 383 5.29 1.49 -12.15
N ARG A 384 5.53 2.17 -13.28
CA ARG A 384 5.21 3.60 -13.46
C ARG A 384 3.71 3.85 -13.41
N TRP A 385 2.91 2.98 -14.03
CA TRP A 385 1.45 3.04 -13.91
C TRP A 385 0.99 2.89 -12.45
N ASP A 386 1.47 1.87 -11.74
CA ASP A 386 1.02 1.53 -10.40
C ASP A 386 1.43 2.63 -9.41
N TYR A 387 2.66 3.16 -9.53
CA TYR A 387 3.12 4.33 -8.75
C TYR A 387 2.17 5.53 -8.92
N SER A 388 1.66 5.72 -10.14
CA SER A 388 0.72 6.79 -10.46
C SER A 388 -0.71 6.53 -9.96
N ALA A 389 -1.11 5.26 -9.85
CA ALA A 389 -2.48 4.85 -9.52
C ALA A 389 -2.67 4.52 -8.02
N ALA A 390 -1.61 4.14 -7.32
CA ALA A 390 -1.68 3.65 -5.94
C ALA A 390 -1.90 4.77 -4.91
N GLY A 391 -1.41 5.98 -5.19
CA GLY A 391 -1.64 7.18 -4.38
C GLY A 391 -2.90 7.93 -4.81
N HIS A 392 -4.03 7.68 -4.14
CA HIS A 392 -5.34 8.22 -4.54
C HIS A 392 -5.41 9.76 -4.51
N GLY A 393 -4.54 10.41 -3.73
CA GLY A 393 -4.41 11.87 -3.65
C GLY A 393 -3.46 12.49 -4.68
N GLY A 394 -2.79 11.69 -5.53
CA GLY A 394 -1.75 12.16 -6.45
C GLY A 394 -2.20 13.29 -7.38
N HIS A 395 -3.48 13.30 -7.78
CA HIS A 395 -4.07 14.37 -8.60
C HIS A 395 -4.19 15.73 -7.90
N MET A 396 -4.07 15.76 -6.57
CA MET A 396 -4.00 16.98 -5.76
C MET A 396 -2.56 17.28 -5.33
N HIS A 397 -1.82 16.25 -4.91
CA HIS A 397 -0.50 16.43 -4.33
C HIS A 397 0.55 16.84 -5.38
N ALA A 398 0.56 16.18 -6.54
CA ALA A 398 1.56 16.41 -7.58
C ALA A 398 1.03 16.02 -8.99
N PRO A 399 -0.01 16.71 -9.49
CA PRO A 399 -0.69 16.30 -10.73
C PRO A 399 0.24 16.27 -11.95
N ASP A 400 1.17 17.21 -12.06
CA ASP A 400 2.20 17.30 -13.09
C ASP A 400 3.19 16.13 -13.03
N VAL A 401 3.63 15.75 -11.82
CA VAL A 401 4.49 14.57 -11.62
C VAL A 401 3.75 13.30 -12.05
N ILE A 402 2.51 13.12 -11.61
CA ILE A 402 1.71 11.94 -11.96
C ILE A 402 1.49 11.84 -13.48
N LEU A 403 1.17 12.95 -14.15
CA LEU A 403 1.04 12.97 -15.62
C LEU A 403 2.36 12.60 -16.32
N HIS A 404 3.49 13.11 -15.82
CA HIS A 404 4.81 12.76 -16.34
C HIS A 404 5.09 11.26 -16.20
N VAL A 405 4.88 10.69 -15.00
CA VAL A 405 5.09 9.27 -14.75
C VAL A 405 4.23 8.40 -15.67
N ILE A 406 2.95 8.71 -15.83
CA ILE A 406 2.06 7.99 -16.77
C ILE A 406 2.59 8.10 -18.21
N GLY A 407 3.07 9.27 -18.62
CA GLY A 407 3.70 9.47 -19.92
C GLY A 407 4.90 8.54 -20.16
N THR A 408 5.79 8.41 -19.18
CA THR A 408 6.93 7.47 -19.27
C THR A 408 6.48 6.00 -19.23
N GLY A 409 5.39 5.69 -18.52
CA GLY A 409 4.79 4.36 -18.53
C GLY A 409 4.23 3.98 -19.91
N LEU A 410 3.60 4.92 -20.61
CA LEU A 410 3.11 4.74 -21.98
C LEU A 410 4.25 4.46 -22.98
N ASP A 411 5.38 5.14 -22.82
CA ASP A 411 6.58 4.87 -23.63
C ASP A 411 7.06 3.42 -23.45
N ARG A 412 7.19 2.97 -22.20
CA ARG A 412 7.58 1.58 -21.88
C ARG A 412 6.55 0.56 -22.34
N ALA A 413 5.25 0.89 -22.30
CA ALA A 413 4.20 0.02 -22.82
C ALA A 413 4.26 -0.11 -24.35
N ALA A 414 4.54 0.98 -25.07
CA ALA A 414 4.75 0.94 -26.52
C ALA A 414 5.97 0.10 -26.89
N ASP A 415 7.04 0.23 -26.11
CA ASP A 415 8.25 -0.57 -26.19
C ASP A 415 7.97 -2.07 -26.05
N ALA A 416 7.18 -2.44 -25.03
CA ALA A 416 6.78 -3.82 -24.77
C ALA A 416 5.99 -4.40 -25.94
N ARG A 417 4.93 -3.70 -26.37
CA ARG A 417 4.02 -4.20 -27.40
C ARG A 417 4.69 -4.29 -28.78
N THR A 418 5.61 -3.38 -29.09
CA THR A 418 6.43 -3.46 -30.32
C THR A 418 7.29 -4.72 -30.32
N LYS A 419 7.99 -4.99 -29.20
CA LYS A 419 8.81 -6.20 -29.05
C LYS A 419 7.96 -7.48 -29.13
N LEU A 420 6.80 -7.49 -28.47
CA LEU A 420 5.85 -8.60 -28.53
C LEU A 420 5.32 -8.85 -29.94
N ALA A 421 5.02 -7.81 -30.72
CA ALA A 421 4.56 -7.97 -32.10
C ALA A 421 5.62 -8.68 -32.98
N VAL A 422 6.90 -8.34 -32.81
CA VAL A 422 8.01 -9.02 -33.50
C VAL A 422 8.10 -10.49 -33.08
N ILE A 423 8.02 -10.78 -31.78
CA ILE A 423 8.05 -12.15 -31.25
C ILE A 423 6.86 -12.97 -31.79
N LEU A 424 5.64 -12.43 -31.71
CA LEU A 424 4.44 -13.08 -32.19
C LEU A 424 4.53 -13.40 -33.69
N THR A 425 5.05 -12.47 -34.50
CA THR A 425 5.26 -12.67 -35.93
C THR A 425 6.30 -13.77 -36.21
N LYS A 426 7.42 -13.78 -35.48
CA LYS A 426 8.45 -14.82 -35.57
C LYS A 426 7.89 -16.22 -35.29
N HIS A 427 6.94 -16.32 -34.36
CA HIS A 427 6.25 -17.56 -34.00
C HIS A 427 4.96 -17.83 -34.80
N GLY A 428 4.74 -17.11 -35.91
CA GLY A 428 3.63 -17.35 -36.83
C GLY A 428 2.25 -17.06 -36.25
N VAL A 429 2.16 -16.22 -35.22
CA VAL A 429 0.89 -15.81 -34.61
C VAL A 429 0.27 -14.67 -35.41
N GLN A 430 -0.98 -14.82 -35.81
CA GLN A 430 -1.75 -13.74 -36.45
C GLN A 430 -2.00 -12.60 -35.45
N THR A 431 -1.73 -11.37 -35.88
CA THR A 431 -1.97 -10.14 -35.11
C THR A 431 -3.00 -9.23 -35.81
N PRO A 432 -3.86 -8.50 -35.08
CA PRO A 432 -3.95 -8.44 -33.62
C PRO A 432 -4.50 -9.75 -33.03
N ILE A 433 -4.09 -10.08 -31.81
CA ILE A 433 -4.65 -11.24 -31.10
C ILE A 433 -6.07 -10.95 -30.65
N GLU A 434 -6.84 -12.00 -30.36
CA GLU A 434 -8.12 -11.86 -29.68
C GLU A 434 -7.91 -11.60 -28.19
N PHE A 435 -8.57 -10.58 -27.66
CA PHE A 435 -8.57 -10.26 -26.24
C PHE A 435 -9.86 -10.75 -25.59
N PRO A 436 -9.78 -11.41 -24.43
CA PRO A 436 -10.98 -11.86 -23.73
C PRO A 436 -11.78 -10.67 -23.17
N ASP A 437 -13.08 -10.88 -22.99
CA ASP A 437 -13.96 -9.87 -22.39
C ASP A 437 -13.65 -9.70 -20.90
N ILE A 438 -13.18 -8.51 -20.53
CA ILE A 438 -12.90 -8.08 -19.15
C ILE A 438 -13.78 -6.91 -18.72
N SER A 439 -14.92 -6.69 -19.38
CA SER A 439 -15.82 -5.52 -19.15
C SER A 439 -16.38 -5.39 -17.74
N THR A 440 -16.30 -6.43 -16.92
CA THR A 440 -16.69 -6.41 -15.51
C THR A 440 -15.66 -7.15 -14.65
N LYS A 441 -15.59 -6.82 -13.36
CA LYS A 441 -14.75 -7.51 -12.36
C LYS A 441 -14.90 -9.03 -12.44
N VAL A 442 -16.14 -9.52 -12.46
CA VAL A 442 -16.45 -10.95 -12.51
C VAL A 442 -15.90 -11.61 -13.78
N LYS A 443 -16.06 -10.95 -14.93
CA LYS A 443 -15.52 -11.45 -16.21
C LYS A 443 -13.99 -11.48 -16.17
N ALA A 444 -13.35 -10.41 -15.68
CA ALA A 444 -11.90 -10.34 -15.54
C ALA A 444 -11.36 -11.43 -14.59
N GLN A 445 -12.00 -11.64 -13.43
CA GLN A 445 -11.64 -12.69 -12.46
C GLN A 445 -11.75 -14.10 -13.07
N LYS A 446 -12.80 -14.35 -13.85
CA LYS A 446 -12.97 -15.61 -14.58
C LYS A 446 -11.87 -15.83 -15.61
N VAL A 447 -11.49 -14.78 -16.35
CA VAL A 447 -10.42 -14.83 -17.36
C VAL A 447 -9.07 -15.19 -16.73
N VAL A 448 -8.80 -14.67 -15.53
CA VAL A 448 -7.52 -14.91 -14.83
C VAL A 448 -7.54 -16.12 -13.90
N GLY A 449 -8.67 -16.83 -13.80
CA GLY A 449 -8.82 -18.07 -13.05
C GLY A 449 -8.93 -17.91 -11.53
N ILE A 450 -9.44 -16.77 -11.05
CA ILE A 450 -9.70 -16.56 -9.61
C ILE A 450 -11.06 -17.17 -9.26
N ASP A 451 -11.07 -18.13 -8.34
CA ASP A 451 -12.29 -18.69 -7.74
C ASP A 451 -12.78 -17.76 -6.62
N PHE A 452 -13.44 -16.68 -7.02
CA PHE A 452 -13.85 -15.61 -6.10
C PHE A 452 -14.87 -16.08 -5.06
N ASP A 453 -15.82 -16.93 -5.45
CA ASP A 453 -16.85 -17.44 -4.54
C ASP A 453 -16.23 -18.30 -3.44
N LYS A 454 -15.24 -19.14 -3.78
CA LYS A 454 -14.49 -19.91 -2.79
C LYS A 454 -13.68 -19.03 -1.83
N GLU A 455 -12.95 -18.05 -2.36
CA GLU A 455 -12.14 -17.13 -1.54
C GLU A 455 -13.04 -16.33 -0.59
N LYS A 456 -14.20 -15.86 -1.07
CA LYS A 456 -15.19 -15.14 -0.28
C LYS A 456 -15.80 -16.03 0.81
N ALA A 457 -16.24 -17.23 0.48
CA ALA A 457 -16.80 -18.16 1.46
C ALA A 457 -15.80 -18.52 2.57
N ALA A 458 -14.53 -18.76 2.22
CA ALA A 458 -13.49 -19.00 3.20
C ALA A 458 -13.26 -17.77 4.10
N LYS A 459 -13.30 -16.56 3.52
CA LYS A 459 -13.15 -15.32 4.30
C LYS A 459 -14.31 -15.10 5.26
N GLU A 460 -15.53 -15.32 4.82
CA GLU A 460 -16.74 -15.21 5.66
C GLU A 460 -16.66 -16.18 6.85
N GLU A 461 -16.18 -17.41 6.62
CA GLU A 461 -15.97 -18.37 7.71
C GLU A 461 -14.92 -17.90 8.71
N PHE A 462 -13.79 -17.40 8.24
CA PHE A 462 -12.74 -16.82 9.09
C PHE A 462 -13.26 -15.65 9.94
N LEU A 463 -14.00 -14.72 9.33
CA LEU A 463 -14.57 -13.57 10.03
C LEU A 463 -15.63 -13.99 11.07
N ARG A 464 -16.39 -15.05 10.80
CA ARG A 464 -17.42 -15.57 11.71
C ARG A 464 -16.83 -16.34 12.89
N THR A 465 -15.67 -16.98 12.72
CA THR A 465 -15.13 -17.93 13.69
C THR A 465 -13.88 -17.45 14.41
N VAL A 466 -12.89 -16.91 13.71
CA VAL A 466 -11.57 -16.58 14.26
C VAL A 466 -11.53 -15.15 14.82
N VAL A 467 -12.06 -14.16 14.09
CA VAL A 467 -12.02 -12.75 14.54
C VAL A 467 -12.72 -12.53 15.90
N PRO A 468 -13.90 -13.13 16.18
CA PRO A 468 -14.52 -13.00 17.50
C PRO A 468 -13.68 -13.62 18.63
N GLN A 469 -12.91 -14.67 18.34
CA GLN A 469 -11.97 -15.25 19.31
C GLN A 469 -10.82 -14.30 19.59
N TRP A 470 -10.25 -13.69 18.55
CA TRP A 470 -9.21 -12.67 18.71
C TRP A 470 -9.68 -11.49 19.56
N GLU A 471 -10.89 -11.00 19.33
CA GLU A 471 -11.46 -9.90 20.10
C GLU A 471 -11.77 -10.30 21.54
N LYS A 472 -12.23 -11.52 21.77
CA LYS A 472 -12.44 -12.05 23.13
C LYS A 472 -11.12 -12.11 23.91
N GLU A 473 -10.08 -12.70 23.33
CA GLU A 473 -8.74 -12.75 23.95
C GLU A 473 -8.18 -11.35 24.21
N ALA A 474 -8.36 -10.43 23.27
CA ALA A 474 -7.91 -9.05 23.43
C ALA A 474 -8.62 -8.32 24.58
N LYS A 475 -9.92 -8.57 24.78
CA LYS A 475 -10.68 -8.05 25.93
C LYS A 475 -10.19 -8.65 27.24
N GLU A 476 -9.92 -9.96 27.27
CA GLU A 476 -9.35 -10.65 28.45
C GLU A 476 -7.96 -10.09 28.82
N LYS A 477 -7.17 -9.65 27.82
CA LYS A 477 -5.88 -8.97 28.01
C LYS A 477 -6.00 -7.47 28.31
N GLY A 478 -7.20 -6.89 28.29
CA GLY A 478 -7.42 -5.46 28.52
C GLY A 478 -6.94 -4.56 27.37
N LEU A 479 -6.75 -5.09 26.17
CA LEU A 479 -6.35 -4.34 24.97
C LEU A 479 -7.54 -3.63 24.30
N LEU A 480 -8.76 -4.16 24.51
CA LEU A 480 -10.02 -3.56 24.09
C LEU A 480 -10.93 -3.31 25.30
N PRO A 481 -11.83 -2.31 25.23
CA PRO A 481 -12.90 -2.17 26.22
C PRO A 481 -13.74 -3.44 26.33
N ALA A 482 -14.16 -3.79 27.55
CA ALA A 482 -14.98 -4.99 27.79
C ALA A 482 -16.31 -4.97 27.01
N ASP A 483 -16.86 -3.79 26.79
CA ASP A 483 -18.11 -3.50 26.08
C ASP A 483 -17.92 -3.12 24.61
N ALA A 484 -16.69 -3.16 24.08
CA ALA A 484 -16.43 -2.89 22.66
C ALA A 484 -17.26 -3.84 21.79
N LYS A 485 -18.07 -3.26 20.89
CA LYS A 485 -18.99 -3.99 20.01
C LYS A 485 -18.34 -4.37 18.69
#